data_AF-A0A355DQT2-F1
#
_entry.id   AF-A0A355DQT2-F1
#
_cell.length_a   1.000
_cell.length_b   1.000
_cell.length_c   1.000
_cell.angle_alpha   90.00
_cell.angle_beta   90.00
_cell.angle_gamma   90.00
#
_symmetry.space_group_name_H-M   'P 1'
#
loop_
_entity.id
_entity.type
_entity.pdbx_description
1 polymer ?
#
loop_
_entity_poly.entity_id
_entity_poly.type
_entity_poly.pdbx_seq_one_letter_code
_entity_poly.pdbx_strand_id
1 'polypeptide(L)'
;MCSPSVYRRQAESNEQTALAAKNGFPDWAVIMCFYAALHWVNDYAFQQGEIEELEEAGENDSSQKLHKLRRLYVKKISRINKWRDLEDAYVFLFGVSMTARYLRGLENLNRTAREHYSNNESVVQNCFDCLEVVKSRLS
;
A
#
# COMPACT_ATOMS: atom_id res chain seq x y z
N MET A 1 -3.10 -8.13 -27.30
CA MET A 1 -2.68 -7.72 -25.94
C MET A 1 -3.87 -7.91 -25.02
N CYS A 2 -3.72 -8.64 -23.92
CA CYS A 2 -4.79 -8.80 -22.94
C CYS A 2 -4.98 -7.47 -22.19
N SER A 3 -6.21 -7.04 -21.95
CA SER A 3 -6.49 -5.81 -21.19
C SER A 3 -5.90 -5.92 -19.77
N PRO A 4 -5.38 -4.82 -19.19
CA PRO A 4 -4.90 -4.82 -17.80
C PRO A 4 -5.99 -5.29 -16.83
N SER A 5 -5.61 -6.00 -15.77
CA SER A 5 -6.56 -6.40 -14.72
C SER A 5 -7.19 -5.16 -14.06
N VAL A 6 -8.34 -5.35 -13.40
CA VAL A 6 -8.95 -4.27 -12.61
C VAL A 6 -8.02 -3.79 -11.48
N TYR A 7 -7.22 -4.68 -10.90
CA TYR A 7 -6.29 -4.34 -9.84
C TYR A 7 -5.15 -3.47 -10.35
N ARG A 8 -4.56 -3.80 -11.51
CA ARG A 8 -3.53 -2.96 -12.13
C ARG A 8 -4.03 -1.54 -12.41
N ARG A 9 -5.23 -1.41 -12.98
CA ARG A 9 -5.85 -0.09 -13.22
C ARG A 9 -6.06 0.70 -11.93
N GLN A 10 -6.48 0.05 -10.85
CA GLN A 10 -6.61 0.70 -9.55
C GLN A 10 -5.26 1.10 -8.95
N ALA A 11 -4.24 0.27 -9.11
CA ALA A 11 -2.89 0.57 -8.64
C ALA A 11 -2.33 1.83 -9.32
N GLU A 12 -2.39 1.88 -10.65
CA GLU A 12 -1.95 3.01 -11.47
C GLU A 12 -2.75 4.29 -11.15
N SER A 13 -4.08 4.18 -11.00
CA SER A 13 -4.94 5.32 -10.64
C SER A 13 -4.61 5.87 -9.24
N ASN A 14 -4.33 5.01 -8.27
CA ASN A 14 -3.97 5.44 -6.92
C ASN A 14 -2.59 6.09 -6.88
N GLU A 15 -1.62 5.57 -7.64
CA GLU A 15 -0.30 6.19 -7.78
C GLU A 15 -0.40 7.60 -8.37
N GLN A 16 -1.20 7.77 -9.44
CA GLN A 16 -1.45 9.10 -10.02
C GLN A 16 -2.10 10.04 -9.01
N THR A 17 -3.05 9.54 -8.21
CA THR A 17 -3.68 10.31 -7.14
C THR A 17 -2.66 10.69 -6.05
N ALA A 18 -1.74 9.79 -5.70
CA ALA A 18 -0.66 10.07 -4.76
C ALA A 18 0.24 11.20 -5.26
N LEU A 19 0.66 11.14 -6.52
CA LEU A 19 1.49 12.16 -7.17
C LEU A 19 0.81 13.53 -7.17
N ALA A 20 -0.48 13.59 -7.52
CA ALA A 20 -1.25 14.83 -7.51
C ALA A 20 -1.41 15.43 -6.10
N ALA A 21 -1.50 14.58 -5.08
CA ALA A 21 -1.69 14.99 -3.69
C ALA A 21 -0.40 15.44 -3.00
N LYS A 22 0.77 15.02 -3.49
CA LYS A 22 2.07 15.14 -2.80
C LYS A 22 2.35 16.51 -2.18
N ASN A 23 2.09 17.60 -2.91
CA ASN A 23 2.47 18.95 -2.50
C ASN A 23 1.41 19.72 -1.69
N GLY A 24 0.18 19.21 -1.58
CA GLY A 24 -0.92 19.90 -0.88
C GLY A 24 -1.62 19.05 0.19
N PHE A 25 -1.59 17.73 0.00
CA PHE A 25 -2.26 16.75 0.84
C PHE A 25 -1.32 15.55 1.07
N PRO A 26 -0.16 15.76 1.72
CA PRO A 26 0.87 14.72 1.86
C PRO A 26 0.38 13.50 2.66
N ASP A 27 -0.54 13.69 3.60
CA ASP A 27 -1.24 12.61 4.29
C ASP A 27 -2.04 11.74 3.30
N TRP A 28 -2.73 12.37 2.36
CA TRP A 28 -3.46 11.67 1.30
C TRP A 28 -2.51 10.97 0.33
N ALA A 29 -1.38 11.58 -0.02
CA ALA A 29 -0.36 10.95 -0.85
C ALA A 29 0.17 9.64 -0.22
N VAL A 30 0.47 9.65 1.08
CA VAL A 30 0.88 8.45 1.83
C VAL A 30 -0.19 7.35 1.78
N ILE A 31 -1.46 7.72 1.98
CA ILE A 31 -2.59 6.79 1.92
C ILE A 31 -2.70 6.16 0.53
N MET A 32 -2.61 6.97 -0.51
CA MET A 32 -2.70 6.53 -1.90
C MET A 32 -1.51 5.67 -2.32
N CYS A 33 -0.29 5.93 -1.85
CA CYS A 33 0.86 5.03 -2.06
C CYS A 33 0.61 3.63 -1.48
N PHE A 34 0.04 3.55 -0.27
CA PHE A 34 -0.32 2.26 0.32
C PHE A 34 -1.41 1.54 -0.48
N TYR A 35 -2.47 2.23 -0.90
CA TYR A 35 -3.52 1.62 -1.71
C TYR A 35 -3.03 1.21 -3.10
N ALA A 36 -2.10 1.97 -3.72
CA ALA A 36 -1.45 1.56 -4.96
C ALA A 36 -0.67 0.24 -4.75
N ALA A 37 0.16 0.16 -3.72
CA ALA A 37 0.91 -1.06 -3.38
C ALA A 37 -0.03 -2.25 -3.08
N LEU A 38 -1.14 -2.01 -2.37
CA LEU A 38 -2.16 -3.02 -2.12
C LEU A 38 -2.72 -3.61 -3.42
N HIS A 39 -3.00 -2.77 -4.41
CA HIS A 39 -3.52 -3.24 -5.68
C HIS A 39 -2.47 -3.88 -6.58
N TRP A 40 -1.20 -3.51 -6.47
CA TRP A 40 -0.10 -4.28 -7.09
C TRP A 40 0.02 -5.69 -6.51
N VAL A 41 -0.17 -5.86 -5.20
CA VAL A 41 -0.22 -7.20 -4.57
C VAL A 41 -1.41 -8.01 -5.10
N ASN A 42 -2.58 -7.39 -5.23
CA ASN A 42 -3.75 -8.05 -5.81
C ASN A 42 -3.53 -8.43 -7.28
N ASP A 43 -2.94 -7.54 -8.09
CA ASP A 43 -2.66 -7.82 -9.51
C ASP A 43 -1.71 -9.01 -9.65
N TYR A 44 -0.64 -9.03 -8.85
CA TYR A 44 0.30 -10.16 -8.83
C TYR A 44 -0.41 -11.47 -8.47
N ALA A 45 -1.19 -11.49 -7.38
CA ALA A 45 -1.94 -12.68 -6.97
C ALA A 45 -2.92 -13.14 -8.06
N PHE A 46 -3.61 -12.20 -8.72
CA PHE A 46 -4.49 -12.49 -9.85
C PHE A 46 -3.74 -13.15 -11.01
N GLN A 47 -2.56 -12.62 -11.37
CA GLN A 47 -1.73 -13.20 -12.44
C GLN A 47 -1.18 -14.59 -12.08
N GLN A 48 -0.95 -14.88 -10.80
CA GLN A 48 -0.56 -16.20 -10.31
C GLN A 48 -1.74 -17.17 -10.13
N GLY A 49 -2.99 -16.71 -10.29
CA GLY A 49 -4.18 -17.52 -10.01
C GLY A 49 -4.45 -17.74 -8.51
N GLU A 50 -3.92 -16.87 -7.65
CA GLU A 50 -3.98 -16.96 -6.17
C GLU A 50 -4.87 -15.85 -5.55
N ILE A 51 -5.67 -15.11 -6.34
CA ILE A 51 -6.46 -13.97 -5.84
C ILE A 51 -7.46 -14.36 -4.74
N GLU A 52 -7.97 -15.59 -4.77
CA GLU A 52 -8.86 -16.15 -3.74
C GLU A 52 -8.17 -16.25 -2.36
N GLU A 53 -6.83 -16.25 -2.27
CA GLU A 53 -6.11 -16.14 -0.99
C GLU A 53 -6.28 -14.74 -0.35
N LEU A 54 -6.66 -13.73 -1.15
CA LEU A 54 -6.80 -12.33 -0.76
C LEU A 54 -8.25 -11.85 -0.67
N GLU A 55 -9.19 -12.67 -1.15
CA GLU A 55 -10.63 -12.45 -1.19
C GLU A 55 -11.31 -13.60 -0.44
N GLU A 56 -11.82 -13.36 0.76
CA GLU A 56 -12.47 -14.43 1.53
C GLU A 56 -13.97 -14.54 1.18
N ALA A 57 -14.48 -15.77 1.19
CA ALA A 57 -15.83 -16.14 0.76
C ALA A 57 -16.96 -15.88 1.79
N GLY A 58 -16.91 -14.81 2.60
CA GLY A 58 -17.87 -14.64 3.72
C GLY A 58 -18.31 -13.20 4.04
N GLU A 59 -19.59 -13.05 4.42
CA GLU A 59 -20.33 -11.77 4.57
C GLU A 59 -19.92 -10.86 5.76
N ASN A 60 -18.90 -11.22 6.56
CA ASN A 60 -18.47 -10.48 7.76
C ASN A 60 -17.06 -9.87 7.64
N ASP A 61 -16.80 -9.21 6.51
CA ASP A 61 -15.44 -8.84 6.14
C ASP A 61 -15.04 -7.45 6.68
N SER A 62 -14.23 -7.44 7.75
CA SER A 62 -13.63 -6.20 8.23
C SER A 62 -12.43 -5.82 7.35
N SER A 63 -12.33 -4.55 6.93
CA SER A 63 -11.19 -4.01 6.17
C SER A 63 -9.81 -4.36 6.79
N GLN A 64 -9.74 -4.49 8.12
CA GLN A 64 -8.52 -4.91 8.81
C GLN A 64 -8.06 -6.32 8.44
N LYS A 65 -9.00 -7.25 8.25
CA LYS A 65 -8.72 -8.63 7.86
C LYS A 65 -8.16 -8.69 6.44
N LEU A 66 -8.76 -7.97 5.50
CA LEU A 66 -8.30 -7.88 4.12
C LEU A 66 -6.86 -7.33 4.02
N HIS A 67 -6.53 -6.30 4.81
CA HIS A 67 -5.14 -5.80 4.87
C HIS A 67 -4.17 -6.80 5.49
N LYS A 68 -4.62 -7.59 6.48
CA LYS A 68 -3.81 -8.66 7.09
C LYS A 68 -3.48 -9.76 6.09
N LEU A 69 -4.46 -10.22 5.30
CA LEU A 69 -4.25 -11.25 4.27
C LEU A 69 -3.15 -10.85 3.29
N ARG A 70 -3.22 -9.62 2.76
CA ARG A 70 -2.21 -9.09 1.83
C ARG A 70 -0.81 -9.01 2.44
N ARG A 71 -0.68 -8.60 3.71
CA ARG A 71 0.62 -8.63 4.40
C ARG A 71 1.18 -10.05 4.52
N LEU A 72 0.32 -11.02 4.85
CA LEU A 72 0.74 -12.43 4.94
C LEU A 72 1.17 -12.97 3.57
N TYR A 73 0.42 -12.61 2.53
CA TYR A 73 0.75 -12.97 1.15
C TYR A 73 2.07 -12.35 0.69
N VAL A 74 2.28 -11.05 0.93
CA VAL A 74 3.57 -10.37 0.66
C VAL A 74 4.71 -11.08 1.38
N LYS A 75 4.54 -11.44 2.64
CA LYS A 75 5.56 -12.21 3.40
C LYS A 75 5.82 -13.58 2.79
N LYS A 76 4.78 -14.30 2.36
CA LYS A 76 4.88 -15.61 1.67
C LYS A 76 5.74 -15.47 0.41
N ILE A 77 5.37 -14.56 -0.50
CA ILE A 77 6.04 -14.41 -1.80
C ILE A 77 7.45 -13.81 -1.65
N SER A 78 7.66 -12.90 -0.69
CA SER A 78 8.98 -12.33 -0.39
C SER A 78 9.96 -13.40 0.07
N ARG A 79 9.50 -14.34 0.91
CA ARG A 79 10.31 -15.47 1.36
C ARG A 79 10.64 -16.44 0.23
N ILE A 80 9.65 -16.79 -0.60
CA ILE A 80 9.83 -17.74 -1.70
C ILE A 80 10.83 -17.18 -2.74
N ASN A 81 10.68 -15.91 -3.10
CA ASN A 81 11.48 -15.27 -4.15
C ASN A 81 12.76 -14.59 -3.62
N LYS A 82 13.00 -14.60 -2.30
CA LYS A 82 14.10 -13.90 -1.61
C LYS A 82 14.07 -12.37 -1.80
N TRP A 83 12.89 -11.77 -1.89
CA TRP A 83 12.67 -10.32 -2.00
C TRP A 83 12.40 -9.69 -0.64
N ARG A 84 13.42 -9.59 0.22
CA ARG A 84 13.25 -8.98 1.56
C ARG A 84 12.81 -7.52 1.47
N ASP A 85 13.32 -6.81 0.47
CA ASP A 85 12.97 -5.43 0.17
C ASP A 85 11.48 -5.23 -0.10
N LEU A 86 10.80 -6.21 -0.72
CA LEU A 86 9.35 -6.16 -0.92
C LEU A 86 8.58 -6.20 0.41
N GLU A 87 8.94 -7.12 1.32
CA GLU A 87 8.28 -7.22 2.63
C GLU A 87 8.50 -5.93 3.44
N ASP A 88 9.74 -5.44 3.47
CA ASP A 88 10.10 -4.22 4.20
C ASP A 88 9.35 -2.99 3.65
N ALA A 89 9.32 -2.82 2.33
CA ALA A 89 8.61 -1.73 1.67
C ALA A 89 7.10 -1.77 1.95
N TYR A 90 6.47 -2.94 1.83
CA TYR A 90 5.04 -3.07 2.07
C TYR A 90 4.66 -2.86 3.54
N VAL A 91 5.47 -3.36 4.47
CA VAL A 91 5.27 -3.16 5.92
C VAL A 91 5.42 -1.68 6.29
N PHE A 92 6.42 -1.00 5.74
CA PHE A 92 6.60 0.44 5.92
C PHE A 92 5.35 1.20 5.45
N LEU A 93 4.92 0.98 4.20
CA LEU A 93 3.74 1.62 3.60
C LEU A 93 2.48 1.38 4.43
N PHE A 94 2.25 0.14 4.89
CA PHE A 94 1.13 -0.18 5.76
C PHE A 94 1.19 0.64 7.05
N GLY A 95 2.35 0.69 7.72
CA GLY A 95 2.54 1.41 8.98
C GLY A 95 2.22 2.90 8.87
N VAL A 96 2.84 3.58 7.90
CA VAL A 96 2.58 5.02 7.67
C VAL A 96 1.15 5.29 7.24
N SER A 97 0.51 4.40 6.47
CA SER A 97 -0.92 4.54 6.13
C SER A 97 -1.85 4.50 7.35
N MET A 98 -1.46 3.76 8.41
CA MET A 98 -2.24 3.68 9.64
C MET A 98 -2.14 4.98 10.43
N THR A 99 -0.95 5.59 10.45
CA THR A 99 -0.76 6.93 11.02
C THR A 99 -1.57 7.96 10.23
N ALA A 100 -1.53 7.93 8.90
CA ALA A 100 -2.27 8.87 8.06
C ALA A 100 -3.80 8.76 8.22
N ARG A 101 -4.35 7.55 8.33
CA ARG A 101 -5.81 7.34 8.43
C ARG A 101 -6.37 7.43 9.85
N TYR A 102 -5.58 7.04 10.84
CA TYR A 102 -6.08 6.82 12.21
C TYR A 102 -5.24 7.51 13.29
N LEU A 103 -4.30 8.37 12.91
CA LEU A 103 -3.36 9.05 13.82
C LEU A 103 -2.58 8.09 14.73
N ARG A 104 -2.41 6.85 14.27
CA ARG A 104 -1.69 5.82 15.04
C ARG A 104 -0.25 6.27 15.32
N GLY A 105 0.13 6.30 16.58
CA GLY A 105 1.43 6.79 17.05
C GLY A 105 1.53 8.32 17.21
N LEU A 106 0.46 9.06 16.91
CA LEU A 106 0.37 10.53 17.07
C LEU A 106 -0.76 10.93 18.03
N GLU A 107 -1.38 9.98 18.74
CA GLU A 107 -2.62 10.17 19.50
C GLU A 107 -2.50 11.30 20.55
N ASN A 108 -1.29 11.52 21.08
CA ASN A 108 -1.01 12.50 22.13
C ASN A 108 -0.40 13.82 21.62
N LEU A 109 -0.18 13.97 20.30
CA LEU A 109 0.63 15.07 19.76
C LEU A 109 -0.18 16.30 19.32
N ASN A 110 -1.50 16.34 19.57
CA ASN A 110 -2.43 17.41 19.18
C ASN A 110 -2.14 17.97 17.78
N ARG A 111 -2.01 17.07 16.81
CA ARG A 111 -1.60 17.38 15.43
C ARG A 111 -2.36 16.49 14.46
N THR A 112 -2.78 17.06 13.34
CA THR A 112 -3.40 16.32 12.24
C THR A 112 -2.36 15.48 11.47
N ALA A 113 -2.82 14.46 10.75
CA ALA A 113 -1.95 13.69 9.85
C ALA A 113 -1.29 14.59 8.80
N ARG A 114 -2.05 15.55 8.25
CA ARG A 114 -1.54 16.51 7.27
C ARG A 114 -0.37 17.32 7.83
N GLU A 115 -0.54 17.95 8.98
CA GLU A 115 0.54 18.70 9.62
C GLU A 115 1.74 17.82 9.96
N HIS A 116 1.52 16.55 10.34
CA HIS A 116 2.60 15.61 10.56
C HIS A 116 3.41 15.38 9.28
N TYR A 117 2.76 15.02 8.16
CA TYR A 117 3.46 14.70 6.92
C TYR A 117 3.98 15.92 6.16
N SER A 118 3.34 17.09 6.30
CA SER A 118 3.89 18.37 5.83
C SER A 118 5.22 18.71 6.49
N ASN A 119 5.44 18.29 7.74
CA ASN A 119 6.70 18.48 8.45
C ASN A 119 7.69 17.30 8.28
N ASN A 120 7.33 16.27 7.50
CA ASN A 120 8.11 15.05 7.33
C ASN A 120 8.17 14.64 5.85
N GLU A 121 8.60 15.55 4.98
CA GLU A 121 8.68 15.33 3.52
C GLU A 121 9.53 14.10 3.14
N SER A 122 10.57 13.78 3.92
CA SER A 122 11.39 12.59 3.71
C SER A 122 10.60 11.29 3.87
N VAL A 123 9.65 11.24 4.81
CA VAL A 123 8.76 10.09 5.00
C VAL A 123 7.80 9.96 3.82
N VAL A 124 7.26 11.08 3.34
CA VAL A 124 6.40 11.11 2.15
C VAL A 124 7.16 10.61 0.93
N GLN A 125 8.40 11.09 0.70
CA GLN A 125 9.24 10.63 -0.39
C GLN A 125 9.55 9.13 -0.28
N ASN A 126 9.89 8.65 0.92
CA ASN A 126 10.16 7.22 1.14
C ASN A 126 8.94 6.34 0.83
N CYS A 127 7.70 6.86 0.92
CA CYS A 127 6.51 6.12 0.49
C CYS A 127 6.50 5.90 -1.03
N PHE A 128 6.91 6.89 -1.83
CA PHE A 128 7.03 6.73 -3.28
C PHE A 128 8.17 5.75 -3.62
N ASP A 129 9.31 5.87 -2.95
CA ASP A 129 10.44 4.97 -3.15
C ASP A 129 10.06 3.51 -2.81
N CYS A 130 9.34 3.29 -1.70
CA CYS A 130 8.81 1.98 -1.34
C CYS A 130 7.77 1.47 -2.35
N LEU A 131 6.92 2.34 -2.89
CA LEU A 131 5.95 1.94 -3.93
C LEU A 131 6.67 1.47 -5.20
N GLU A 132 7.75 2.14 -5.61
CA GLU A 132 8.58 1.69 -6.73
C GLU A 132 9.24 0.34 -6.48
N VAL A 133 9.72 0.07 -5.25
CA VAL A 133 10.19 -1.27 -4.87
C VAL A 133 9.09 -2.30 -5.07
N VAL A 134 7.88 -2.06 -4.56
CA VAL A 134 6.73 -2.96 -4.71
C VAL A 134 6.44 -3.22 -6.20
N LYS A 135 6.37 -2.16 -7.02
CA LYS A 135 6.15 -2.27 -8.47
C LYS A 135 7.23 -3.11 -9.15
N SER A 136 8.49 -2.82 -8.89
CA SER A 136 9.62 -3.51 -9.53
C SER A 136 9.65 -5.02 -9.27
N ARG A 137 9.03 -5.48 -8.17
CA ARG A 137 8.96 -6.89 -7.79
C ARG A 137 7.70 -7.59 -8.29
N LEU A 138 6.62 -6.84 -8.51
CA LEU A 138 5.28 -7.41 -8.73
C LEU A 138 4.67 -7.10 -10.11
N SER A 139 5.31 -6.27 -10.93
CA SER A 139 4.82 -5.87 -12.27
C SER A 139 5.59 -6.48 -13.44
#